data_AF-Q8Z0E0-F1
#
_entry.id   AF-Q8Z0E0-F1
#
_cell.length_a   1.000
_cell.length_b   1.000
_cell.length_c   1.000
_cell.angle_alpha   90.00
_cell.angle_beta   90.00
_cell.angle_gamma   90.00
#
_symmetry.space_group_name_H-M   'P 1'
#
loop_
_entity.id
_entity.type
_entity.pdbx_description
1 polymer ?
#
loop_
_entity_poly.entity_id
_entity_poly.type
_entity_poly.pdbx_seq_one_letter_code
_entity_poly.pdbx_strand_id
1 'polypeptide(L)'
;MKQKEYGKKALFYFLGILTSCTLLFILLISSNNHLIFSLSMIGLFLVTLALIVACIYTLVKRSQYKKTNISNHRYNLTKQILQMLGRDMDKASVFDLKLSFQPMEIDNNKIGTNPHPYKSGWKVDSYRNEWLRLQGQFLDKTRFNLSLTELSKKEYGWKRGSSGKQKYKTKTKGMGLDIDLKLSYPQSRYGAIKVLQNEINSAVKLPQSSTLRLAKVTDKSINISARIAPQFVEVQNTLYETIAAMFLSCYQVLNLAKLLSK
;
A
#
# COMPACT_ATOMS: atom_id res chain seq x y z
N MET A 1 6.38 -4.54 13.74
CA MET A 1 7.42 -4.77 14.77
C MET A 1 7.57 -6.25 15.16
N LYS A 2 6.51 -6.95 15.61
CA LYS A 2 6.58 -8.37 16.04
C LYS A 2 7.17 -9.34 14.99
N GLN A 3 6.90 -9.16 13.71
CA GLN A 3 7.48 -10.01 12.64
C GLN A 3 9.03 -9.99 12.63
N LYS A 4 9.65 -8.81 12.80
CA LYS A 4 11.11 -8.68 12.84
C LYS A 4 11.69 -9.33 14.10
N GLU A 5 10.98 -9.23 15.21
CA GLU A 5 11.36 -9.85 16.48
C GLU A 5 11.35 -11.39 16.39
N TYR A 6 10.27 -11.99 15.90
CA TYR A 6 10.21 -13.45 15.68
C TYR A 6 11.21 -13.92 14.61
N GLY A 7 11.54 -13.08 13.63
CA GLY A 7 12.61 -13.35 12.67
C GLY A 7 13.98 -13.45 13.33
N LYS A 8 14.31 -12.53 14.25
CA LYS A 8 15.56 -12.58 15.03
C LYS A 8 15.59 -13.80 15.94
N LYS A 9 14.49 -14.08 16.66
CA LYS A 9 14.36 -15.26 17.54
C LYS A 9 14.54 -16.57 16.77
N ALA A 10 13.93 -16.71 15.59
CA ALA A 10 14.10 -17.89 14.74
C ALA A 10 15.56 -18.08 14.28
N LEU A 11 16.27 -16.99 13.98
CA LEU A 11 17.69 -17.04 13.63
C LEU A 11 18.55 -17.54 14.80
N PHE A 12 18.30 -17.05 16.01
CA PHE A 12 19.00 -17.53 17.20
C PHE A 12 18.73 -19.01 17.48
N TYR A 13 17.48 -19.49 17.34
CA TYR A 13 17.17 -20.91 17.47
C TYR A 13 17.83 -21.76 16.39
N PHE A 14 17.91 -21.26 15.15
CA PHE A 14 18.62 -21.95 14.06
C PHE A 14 20.12 -22.09 14.34
N LEU A 15 20.77 -21.02 14.84
CA LEU A 15 22.17 -21.09 15.28
C LEU A 15 22.36 -22.04 16.47
N GLY A 16 21.41 -22.08 17.40
CA GLY A 16 21.39 -23.03 18.51
C GLY A 16 21.32 -24.50 18.03
N ILE A 17 20.50 -24.78 17.01
CA ILE A 17 20.41 -26.12 16.40
C ILE A 17 21.75 -26.49 15.75
N LEU A 18 22.36 -25.58 14.97
CA LEU A 18 23.65 -25.81 14.32
C LEU A 18 24.75 -26.14 15.34
N THR A 19 24.88 -25.33 16.39
CA THR A 19 25.88 -25.53 17.45
C THR A 19 25.65 -26.82 18.24
N SER A 20 24.40 -27.20 18.48
CA SER A 20 24.10 -28.45 19.17
C SER A 20 24.32 -29.68 18.28
N CYS A 21 24.09 -29.57 16.97
CA CYS A 21 24.42 -30.63 16.01
C CYS A 21 25.93 -30.82 15.86
N THR A 22 26.72 -29.74 15.84
CA THR A 22 28.19 -29.85 15.78
C THR A 22 28.75 -30.47 17.05
N LEU A 23 28.21 -30.12 18.23
CA LEU A 23 28.59 -30.75 19.50
C LEU A 23 28.25 -32.25 19.54
N LEU A 24 27.06 -32.64 19.07
CA LEU A 24 26.69 -34.05 18.93
C LEU A 24 27.66 -34.80 18.02
N PHE A 25 28.07 -34.20 16.89
CA PHE A 25 29.01 -34.81 15.96
C PHE A 25 30.41 -34.98 16.56
N ILE A 26 30.92 -33.96 17.26
CA ILE A 26 32.22 -34.03 17.95
C ILE A 26 32.22 -35.11 19.03
N LEU A 27 31.15 -35.19 19.82
CA LEU A 27 30.99 -36.24 20.82
C LEU A 27 31.02 -37.62 20.16
N LEU A 28 30.28 -37.81 19.07
CA LEU A 28 30.20 -39.09 18.34
C LEU A 28 31.57 -39.64 17.91
N ILE A 29 32.53 -38.75 17.61
CA ILE A 29 33.91 -39.10 17.22
C ILE A 29 34.81 -39.39 18.43
N SER A 30 34.53 -38.82 19.61
CA SER A 30 35.45 -38.79 20.76
C SER A 30 35.26 -39.92 21.79
N SER A 31 34.32 -40.84 21.60
CA SER A 31 33.83 -41.70 22.69
C SER A 31 34.74 -42.90 23.03
N ASN A 32 35.38 -42.87 24.20
CA ASN A 32 36.09 -44.00 24.81
C ASN A 32 35.42 -44.53 26.12
N ASN A 33 34.35 -43.88 26.61
CA ASN A 33 33.74 -44.20 27.91
C ASN A 33 32.20 -44.23 27.81
N HIS A 34 31.60 -45.43 27.87
CA HIS A 34 30.24 -45.67 27.36
C HIS A 34 29.09 -45.03 28.17
N LEU A 35 29.20 -44.92 29.50
CA LEU A 35 28.08 -44.49 30.35
C LEU A 35 27.84 -42.97 30.34
N ILE A 36 28.84 -42.16 30.64
CA ILE A 36 28.73 -40.68 30.68
C ILE A 36 28.39 -40.13 29.29
N PHE A 37 28.92 -40.78 28.26
CA PHE A 37 28.66 -40.46 26.87
C PHE A 37 27.19 -40.64 26.49
N SER A 38 26.58 -41.76 26.91
CA SER A 38 25.17 -42.06 26.62
C SER A 38 24.20 -41.03 27.22
N LEU A 39 24.40 -40.63 28.48
CA LEU A 39 23.59 -39.59 29.13
C LEU A 39 23.76 -38.23 28.44
N SER A 40 24.99 -37.87 28.05
CA SER A 40 25.28 -36.60 27.39
C SER A 40 24.63 -36.51 26.00
N MET A 41 24.64 -37.62 25.25
CA MET A 41 23.97 -37.73 23.95
C MET A 41 22.45 -37.58 24.08
N ILE A 42 21.84 -38.22 25.07
CA ILE A 42 20.39 -38.10 25.32
C ILE A 42 20.04 -36.66 25.70
N GLY A 43 20.83 -36.02 26.57
CA GLY A 43 20.63 -34.62 26.96
C GLY A 43 20.69 -33.66 25.78
N LEU A 44 21.73 -33.77 24.94
CA LEU A 44 21.86 -32.94 23.73
C LEU A 44 20.76 -33.22 22.70
N PHE A 45 20.33 -34.47 22.57
CA PHE A 45 19.21 -34.82 21.70
C PHE A 45 17.90 -34.16 22.16
N LEU A 46 17.63 -34.14 23.47
CA LEU A 46 16.46 -33.43 24.01
C LEU A 46 16.55 -31.92 23.81
N VAL A 47 17.73 -31.32 23.99
CA VAL A 47 17.96 -29.89 23.75
C VAL A 47 17.77 -29.53 22.27
N THR A 48 18.33 -30.32 21.35
CA THR A 48 18.11 -30.12 19.90
C THR A 48 16.64 -30.20 19.54
N LEU A 49 15.91 -31.20 20.05
CA LEU A 49 14.49 -31.37 19.82
C LEU A 49 13.68 -30.15 20.31
N ALA A 50 13.98 -29.66 21.51
CA ALA A 50 13.34 -28.46 22.05
C ALA A 50 13.61 -27.21 21.19
N LEU A 51 14.84 -27.03 20.71
CA LEU A 51 15.21 -25.93 19.83
C LEU A 51 14.53 -26.01 18.46
N ILE A 52 14.37 -27.21 17.89
CA ILE A 52 13.63 -27.43 16.64
C ILE A 52 12.17 -27.03 16.80
N VAL A 53 11.51 -27.47 17.88
CA VAL A 53 10.11 -27.10 18.17
C VAL A 53 9.97 -25.59 18.33
N ALA A 54 10.89 -24.94 19.08
CA ALA A 54 10.90 -23.48 19.24
C ALA A 54 11.13 -22.73 17.91
N CYS A 55 12.02 -23.25 17.05
CA CYS A 55 12.27 -22.71 15.72
C CYS A 55 11.02 -22.79 14.83
N ILE A 56 10.38 -23.96 14.77
CA ILE A 56 9.13 -24.16 14.01
C ILE A 56 8.04 -23.21 14.53
N TYR A 57 7.86 -23.13 15.85
CA TYR A 57 6.87 -22.24 16.46
C TYR A 57 7.09 -20.77 16.08
N THR A 58 8.34 -20.28 16.16
CA THR A 58 8.66 -18.90 15.79
C THR A 58 8.50 -18.62 14.30
N LEU A 59 8.81 -19.59 13.43
CA LEU A 59 8.56 -19.47 11.99
C LEU A 59 7.06 -19.40 11.67
N VAL A 60 6.24 -20.23 12.33
CA VAL A 60 4.78 -20.19 12.20
C VAL A 60 4.24 -18.83 12.65
N LYS A 61 4.67 -18.33 13.82
CA LYS A 61 4.28 -17.01 14.31
C LYS A 61 4.74 -15.89 13.38
N ARG A 62 5.97 -15.95 12.87
CA ARG A 62 6.48 -14.99 11.86
C ARG A 62 5.61 -14.99 10.62
N SER A 63 5.17 -16.16 10.15
CA SER A 63 4.29 -16.29 8.98
C SER A 63 2.91 -15.68 9.25
N GLN A 64 2.33 -15.95 10.42
CA GLN A 64 1.06 -15.33 10.85
C GLN A 64 1.18 -13.80 10.89
N TYR A 65 2.22 -13.27 11.53
CA TYR A 65 2.43 -11.82 11.63
C TYR A 65 2.82 -11.16 10.30
N LYS A 66 3.41 -11.91 9.36
CA LYS A 66 3.65 -11.42 8.00
C LYS A 66 2.34 -11.13 7.28
N LYS A 67 1.29 -11.94 7.48
CA LYS A 67 -0.03 -11.72 6.89
C LYS A 67 -0.72 -10.46 7.42
N THR A 68 -0.45 -10.10 8.67
CA THR A 68 -1.01 -8.89 9.32
C THR A 68 -0.13 -7.66 9.15
N ASN A 69 1.04 -7.77 8.51
CA ASN A 69 1.92 -6.64 8.28
C ASN A 69 1.39 -5.80 7.11
N ILE A 70 0.39 -4.99 7.39
CA ILE A 70 -0.13 -3.99 6.47
C ILE A 70 1.02 -3.04 6.10
N SER A 71 1.12 -2.69 4.81
CA SER A 71 2.21 -1.85 4.34
C SER A 71 2.13 -0.46 4.99
N ASN A 72 3.22 -0.05 5.65
CA ASN A 72 3.29 1.20 6.41
C ASN A 72 3.01 2.44 5.56
N HIS A 73 3.11 2.36 4.23
CA HIS A 73 2.95 3.52 3.35
C HIS A 73 1.57 4.16 3.47
N ARG A 74 0.47 3.39 3.60
CA ARG A 74 -0.88 3.96 3.72
C ARG A 74 -1.00 4.84 4.96
N TYR A 75 -0.56 4.33 6.12
CA TYR A 75 -0.56 5.09 7.37
C TYR A 75 0.38 6.30 7.34
N ASN A 76 1.63 6.09 6.91
CA ASN A 76 2.64 7.15 6.90
C ASN A 76 2.29 8.28 5.93
N LEU A 77 1.77 7.93 4.74
CA LEU A 77 1.32 8.91 3.77
C LEU A 77 0.15 9.73 4.33
N THR A 78 -0.87 9.06 4.88
CA THR A 78 -2.02 9.76 5.49
C THR A 78 -1.57 10.72 6.58
N LYS A 79 -0.61 10.32 7.43
CA LYS A 79 -0.03 11.19 8.46
C LYS A 79 0.64 12.43 7.86
N GLN A 80 1.45 12.27 6.81
CA GLN A 80 2.12 13.39 6.15
C GLN A 80 1.14 14.35 5.47
N ILE A 81 0.13 13.80 4.77
CA ILE A 81 -0.92 14.61 4.14
C ILE A 81 -1.68 15.39 5.22
N LEU A 82 -2.04 14.74 6.33
CA LEU A 82 -2.76 15.40 7.42
C LEU A 82 -1.94 16.53 8.04
N GLN A 83 -0.63 16.34 8.22
CA GLN A 83 0.27 17.39 8.70
C GLN A 83 0.38 18.56 7.72
N MET A 84 0.40 18.29 6.42
CA MET A 84 0.40 19.32 5.38
C MET A 84 -0.91 20.11 5.39
N LEU A 85 -2.05 19.42 5.35
CA LEU A 85 -3.38 20.04 5.29
C LEU A 85 -3.75 20.78 6.58
N GLY A 86 -3.38 20.22 7.74
CA GLY A 86 -3.70 20.78 9.04
C GLY A 86 -3.07 22.15 9.32
N ARG A 87 -2.09 22.58 8.51
CA ARG A 87 -1.52 23.94 8.59
C ARG A 87 -2.50 25.03 8.16
N ASP A 88 -3.39 24.72 7.21
CA ASP A 88 -4.32 25.68 6.60
C ASP A 88 -5.78 25.48 7.07
N MET A 89 -5.99 24.60 8.05
CA MET A 89 -7.28 24.30 8.63
C MET A 89 -7.46 24.97 9.98
N ASP A 90 -8.70 25.34 10.31
CA ASP A 90 -9.04 25.80 11.65
C ASP A 90 -8.95 24.64 12.65
N LYS A 91 -8.44 24.92 13.86
CA LYS A 91 -8.35 23.94 14.95
C LYS A 91 -9.72 23.40 15.36
N ALA A 92 -10.77 24.19 15.19
CA ALA A 92 -12.14 23.80 15.48
C ALA A 92 -12.87 23.14 14.30
N SER A 93 -12.26 23.07 13.10
CA SER A 93 -12.92 22.51 11.92
C SER A 93 -13.03 20.98 12.00
N VAL A 94 -14.17 20.45 11.52
CA VAL A 94 -14.39 19.01 11.42
C VAL A 94 -13.61 18.46 10.22
N PHE A 95 -12.81 17.43 10.47
CA PHE A 95 -12.05 16.69 9.46
C PHE A 95 -12.52 15.24 9.44
N ASP A 96 -12.91 14.76 8.26
CA ASP A 96 -13.35 13.38 8.06
C ASP A 96 -12.26 12.58 7.35
N LEU A 97 -11.85 11.47 7.97
CA LEU A 97 -10.81 10.58 7.51
C LEU A 97 -11.35 9.16 7.47
N LYS A 98 -11.35 8.59 6.27
CA LYS A 98 -11.59 7.17 6.06
C LYS A 98 -10.33 6.53 5.51
N LEU A 99 -9.82 5.53 6.24
CA LEU A 99 -8.62 4.78 5.88
C LEU A 99 -8.94 3.29 5.92
N SER A 100 -8.84 2.62 4.78
CA SER A 100 -9.05 1.18 4.65
C SER A 100 -7.71 0.45 4.56
N PHE A 101 -7.56 -0.54 5.42
CA PHE A 101 -6.46 -1.50 5.40
C PHE A 101 -6.87 -2.86 4.83
N GLN A 102 -8.05 -2.94 4.23
CA GLN A 102 -8.52 -4.16 3.62
C GLN A 102 -7.61 -4.57 2.44
N PRO A 103 -7.31 -5.86 2.30
CA PRO A 103 -6.70 -6.41 1.11
C PRO A 103 -7.43 -5.99 -0.17
N MET A 104 -6.66 -5.79 -1.24
CA MET A 104 -7.20 -5.39 -2.54
C MET A 104 -8.12 -6.46 -3.15
N GLU A 105 -7.71 -7.73 -3.05
CA GLU A 105 -8.41 -8.90 -3.63
C GLU A 105 -9.50 -9.44 -2.69
N ILE A 106 -10.54 -8.64 -2.45
CA ILE A 106 -11.75 -9.07 -1.74
C ILE A 106 -12.93 -8.87 -2.67
N ASP A 107 -13.93 -9.75 -2.60
CA ASP A 107 -15.12 -9.68 -3.47
C ASP A 107 -15.85 -8.33 -3.37
N ASN A 108 -15.84 -7.69 -2.20
CA ASN A 108 -16.41 -6.35 -2.02
C ASN A 108 -15.75 -5.26 -2.89
N ASN A 109 -14.47 -5.45 -3.24
CA ASN A 109 -13.71 -4.52 -4.09
C ASN A 109 -13.75 -4.95 -5.57
N LYS A 110 -14.44 -6.04 -5.91
CA LYS A 110 -14.49 -6.59 -7.26
C LYS A 110 -15.50 -5.82 -8.10
N ILE A 111 -15.02 -5.22 -9.18
CA ILE A 111 -15.86 -4.45 -10.12
C ILE A 111 -16.58 -5.40 -11.09
N GLY A 112 -15.92 -6.48 -11.50
CA GLY A 112 -16.48 -7.41 -12.48
C GLY A 112 -15.51 -8.52 -12.87
N THR A 113 -16.05 -9.49 -13.62
CA THR A 113 -15.31 -10.62 -14.18
C THR A 113 -15.49 -10.62 -15.70
N ASN A 114 -14.40 -10.50 -16.43
CA ASN A 114 -14.41 -10.55 -17.90
C ASN A 114 -13.65 -11.78 -18.40
N PRO A 115 -13.99 -12.34 -19.56
CA PRO A 115 -13.16 -13.36 -20.20
C PRO A 115 -11.79 -12.75 -20.58
N HIS A 116 -10.73 -13.55 -20.48
CA HIS A 116 -9.40 -13.09 -20.86
C HIS A 116 -9.31 -12.93 -22.38
N PRO A 117 -8.88 -11.77 -22.91
CA PRO A 117 -8.97 -11.46 -24.34
C PRO A 117 -8.20 -12.44 -25.23
N TYR A 118 -7.05 -12.95 -24.75
CA TYR A 118 -6.16 -13.81 -25.54
C TYR A 118 -6.06 -15.27 -25.05
N LYS A 119 -6.79 -15.66 -23.99
CA LYS A 119 -6.64 -16.98 -23.38
C LYS A 119 -8.01 -17.60 -23.17
N SER A 120 -8.39 -18.52 -24.04
CA SER A 120 -9.66 -19.23 -23.94
C SER A 120 -9.78 -19.95 -22.58
N GLY A 121 -10.96 -19.87 -21.97
CA GLY A 121 -11.25 -20.45 -20.65
C GLY A 121 -10.62 -19.71 -19.46
N TRP A 122 -9.83 -18.65 -19.68
CA TRP A 122 -9.32 -17.79 -18.61
C TRP A 122 -10.28 -16.64 -18.33
N LYS A 123 -10.29 -16.18 -17.08
CA LYS A 123 -11.07 -15.06 -16.58
C LYS A 123 -10.14 -13.99 -16.02
N VAL A 124 -10.62 -12.75 -16.02
CA VAL A 124 -9.95 -11.57 -15.48
C VAL A 124 -10.92 -10.87 -14.56
N ASP A 125 -10.61 -10.85 -13.27
CA ASP A 125 -11.32 -10.06 -12.30
C ASP A 125 -10.64 -8.69 -12.18
N SER A 126 -11.42 -7.62 -12.24
CA SER A 126 -10.95 -6.25 -12.00
C SER A 126 -11.36 -5.80 -10.61
N TYR A 127 -10.45 -5.19 -9.87
CA TYR A 127 -10.69 -4.70 -8.51
C TYR A 127 -10.42 -3.20 -8.39
N ARG A 128 -11.20 -2.53 -7.57
CA ARG A 128 -11.07 -1.11 -7.20
C ARG A 128 -11.26 -0.96 -5.70
N ASN A 129 -10.33 -0.29 -5.03
CA ASN A 129 -10.38 -0.07 -3.59
C ASN A 129 -10.04 1.39 -3.28
N GLU A 130 -11.05 2.17 -2.87
CA GLU A 130 -10.83 3.48 -2.26
C GLU A 130 -10.29 3.24 -0.85
N TRP A 131 -8.96 3.34 -0.71
CA TRP A 131 -8.33 3.05 0.56
C TRP A 131 -8.09 4.29 1.42
N LEU A 132 -8.13 5.49 0.84
CA LEU A 132 -8.06 6.75 1.60
C LEU A 132 -9.10 7.73 1.05
N ARG A 133 -9.85 8.34 1.95
CA ARG A 133 -10.68 9.51 1.68
C ARG A 133 -10.51 10.53 2.80
N LEU A 134 -10.15 11.76 2.43
CA LEU A 134 -9.96 12.88 3.34
C LEU A 134 -10.88 14.02 2.93
N GLN A 135 -11.64 14.55 3.88
CA GLN A 135 -12.53 15.68 3.66
C GLN A 135 -12.36 16.71 4.78
N GLY A 136 -12.38 17.97 4.41
CA GLY A 136 -12.24 19.05 5.38
C GLY A 136 -12.51 20.41 4.77
N GLN A 137 -12.33 21.44 5.58
CA GLN A 137 -12.52 22.82 5.20
C GLN A 137 -11.32 23.67 5.66
N PHE A 138 -10.78 24.46 4.74
CA PHE A 138 -9.71 25.41 5.01
C PHE A 138 -10.26 26.74 5.57
N LEU A 139 -9.36 27.57 6.10
CA LEU A 139 -9.69 28.87 6.72
C LEU A 139 -10.40 29.85 5.76
N ASP A 140 -10.15 29.73 4.46
CA ASP A 140 -10.79 30.53 3.41
C ASP A 140 -12.23 30.10 3.08
N LYS A 141 -12.75 29.10 3.82
CA LYS A 141 -14.02 28.41 3.61
C LYS A 141 -14.04 27.45 2.41
N THR A 142 -12.90 27.20 1.75
CA THR A 142 -12.77 26.19 0.69
C THR A 142 -12.83 24.80 1.30
N ARG A 143 -13.72 23.94 0.78
CA ARG A 143 -13.84 22.54 1.17
C ARG A 143 -13.05 21.67 0.22
N PHE A 144 -12.28 20.71 0.75
CA PHE A 144 -11.58 19.73 -0.06
C PHE A 144 -12.15 18.33 0.15
N ASN A 145 -12.06 17.51 -0.90
CA ASN A 145 -12.28 16.08 -0.86
C ASN A 145 -11.16 15.43 -1.68
N LEU A 146 -10.32 14.66 -1.02
CA LEU A 146 -9.23 13.89 -1.62
C LEU A 146 -9.54 12.41 -1.46
N SER A 147 -9.55 11.65 -2.56
CA SER A 147 -9.69 10.20 -2.55
C SER A 147 -8.55 9.52 -3.31
N LEU A 148 -8.01 8.45 -2.74
CA LEU A 148 -7.01 7.59 -3.37
C LEU A 148 -7.60 6.20 -3.59
N THR A 149 -7.61 5.79 -4.85
CA THR A 149 -8.24 4.56 -5.30
C THR A 149 -7.22 3.66 -5.98
N GLU A 150 -6.89 2.54 -5.35
CA GLU A 150 -6.00 1.54 -5.94
C GLU A 150 -6.76 0.68 -6.94
N LEU A 151 -6.09 0.30 -8.04
CA LEU A 151 -6.64 -0.55 -9.08
C LEU A 151 -5.77 -1.79 -9.26
N SER A 152 -6.39 -2.96 -9.36
CA SER A 152 -5.68 -4.20 -9.69
C SER A 152 -6.53 -5.11 -10.58
N LYS A 153 -5.87 -6.09 -11.19
CA LYS A 153 -6.55 -7.17 -11.90
C LYS A 153 -5.95 -8.52 -11.55
N LYS A 154 -6.81 -9.55 -11.52
CA LYS A 154 -6.43 -10.94 -11.28
C LYS A 154 -6.84 -11.79 -12.48
N GLU A 155 -5.84 -12.31 -13.17
CA GLU A 155 -6.00 -13.21 -14.30
C GLU A 155 -5.92 -14.66 -13.78
N TYR A 156 -6.89 -15.52 -14.12
CA TYR A 156 -6.87 -16.92 -13.70
C TYR A 156 -7.52 -17.87 -14.69
N GLY A 157 -7.10 -19.13 -14.65
CA GLY A 157 -7.64 -20.18 -15.49
C GLY A 157 -6.85 -21.47 -15.41
N TRP A 158 -7.35 -22.52 -16.06
CA TRP A 158 -6.66 -23.79 -16.18
C TRP A 158 -5.65 -23.76 -17.33
N LYS A 159 -4.48 -24.37 -17.13
CA LYS A 159 -3.45 -24.55 -18.16
C LYS A 159 -2.91 -25.96 -18.10
N ARG A 160 -2.77 -26.61 -19.26
CA ARG A 160 -2.09 -27.90 -19.40
C ARG A 160 -0.57 -27.70 -19.39
N GLY A 161 0.13 -28.44 -18.53
CA GLY A 161 1.59 -28.46 -18.49
C GLY A 161 2.19 -29.45 -19.50
N SER A 162 3.52 -29.42 -19.68
CA SER A 162 4.26 -30.34 -20.56
C SER A 162 4.03 -31.82 -20.20
N SER A 163 3.93 -32.14 -18.91
CA SER A 163 3.57 -33.48 -18.39
C SER A 163 2.12 -33.93 -18.67
N GLY A 164 1.32 -33.16 -19.41
CA GLY A 164 -0.08 -33.46 -19.68
C GLY A 164 -1.07 -33.10 -18.55
N LYS A 165 -0.60 -32.90 -17.31
CA LYS A 165 -1.44 -32.53 -16.16
C LYS A 165 -2.02 -31.10 -16.30
N GLN A 166 -3.32 -30.94 -16.01
CA GLN A 166 -3.96 -29.63 -15.89
C GLN A 166 -3.64 -28.99 -14.53
N LYS A 167 -3.30 -27.71 -14.54
CA LYS A 167 -3.03 -26.93 -13.32
C LYS A 167 -3.76 -25.60 -13.38
N TYR A 168 -4.40 -25.23 -12.27
CA TYR A 168 -4.96 -23.90 -12.10
C TYR A 168 -3.81 -22.88 -11.94
N LYS A 169 -3.93 -21.76 -12.64
CA LYS A 169 -2.95 -20.67 -12.63
C LYS A 169 -3.66 -19.37 -12.32
N THR A 170 -3.01 -18.54 -11.50
CA THR A 170 -3.48 -17.20 -11.17
C THR A 170 -2.31 -16.23 -11.25
N LYS A 171 -2.59 -14.98 -11.63
CA LYS A 171 -1.63 -13.88 -11.70
C LYS A 171 -2.34 -12.58 -11.35
N THR A 172 -1.87 -11.89 -10.33
CA THR A 172 -2.32 -10.54 -9.98
C THR A 172 -1.38 -9.50 -10.59
N LYS A 173 -1.95 -8.40 -11.09
CA LYS A 173 -1.22 -7.23 -11.60
C LYS A 173 -1.83 -5.95 -11.04
N GLY A 174 -1.00 -5.09 -10.44
CA GLY A 174 -1.41 -3.72 -10.10
C GLY A 174 -1.60 -2.88 -11.36
N MET A 175 -2.67 -2.10 -11.42
CA MET A 175 -3.01 -1.21 -12.55
C MET A 175 -2.75 0.27 -12.26
N GLY A 176 -2.33 0.58 -11.03
CA GLY A 176 -1.92 1.91 -10.61
C GLY A 176 -2.79 2.43 -9.48
N LEU A 177 -2.61 3.72 -9.18
CA LEU A 177 -3.37 4.44 -8.18
C LEU A 177 -4.00 5.67 -8.82
N ASP A 178 -5.32 5.80 -8.72
CA ASP A 178 -6.04 7.00 -9.08
C ASP A 178 -6.12 7.93 -7.85
N ILE A 179 -5.78 9.20 -8.04
CA ILE A 179 -5.86 10.26 -7.03
C ILE A 179 -6.84 11.30 -7.53
N ASP A 180 -7.95 11.49 -6.83
CA ASP A 180 -8.96 12.48 -7.16
C ASP A 180 -8.99 13.56 -6.08
N LEU A 181 -8.78 14.81 -6.48
CA LEU A 181 -8.88 15.99 -5.63
C LEU A 181 -10.00 16.88 -6.15
N LYS A 182 -10.95 17.19 -5.27
CA LYS A 182 -12.00 18.17 -5.50
C LYS A 182 -11.89 19.29 -4.48
N LEU A 183 -11.73 20.52 -4.94
CA LEU A 183 -11.87 21.73 -4.13
C LEU A 183 -13.18 22.41 -4.47
N SER A 184 -13.98 22.75 -3.46
CA SER A 184 -15.22 23.51 -3.58
C SER A 184 -15.09 24.83 -2.82
N TYR A 185 -15.36 25.96 -3.46
CA TYR A 185 -15.06 27.28 -2.93
C TYR A 185 -16.24 28.24 -3.04
N PRO A 186 -16.29 29.30 -2.21
CA PRO A 186 -17.34 30.31 -2.29
C PRO A 186 -17.16 31.18 -3.55
N GLN A 187 -18.19 31.22 -4.41
CA GLN A 187 -18.19 32.00 -5.64
C GLN A 187 -17.96 33.50 -5.41
N SER A 188 -18.41 34.03 -4.26
CA SER A 188 -18.21 35.43 -3.90
C SER A 188 -16.75 35.87 -3.80
N ARG A 189 -15.80 34.93 -3.61
CA ARG A 189 -14.35 35.22 -3.55
C ARG A 189 -13.61 34.96 -4.86
N TYR A 190 -14.17 34.15 -5.74
CA TYR A 190 -13.48 33.60 -6.92
C TYR A 190 -14.35 33.74 -8.19
N GLY A 191 -14.95 34.92 -8.39
CA GLY A 191 -15.92 35.15 -9.47
C GLY A 191 -15.36 34.96 -10.89
N ALA A 192 -14.09 35.33 -11.11
CA ALA A 192 -13.42 35.25 -12.40
C ALA A 192 -12.89 33.86 -12.79
N ILE A 193 -13.22 32.80 -12.04
CA ILE A 193 -12.66 31.46 -12.24
C ILE A 193 -12.97 30.85 -13.62
N LYS A 194 -14.07 31.26 -14.26
CA LYS A 194 -14.48 30.81 -15.60
C LYS A 194 -13.43 31.13 -16.67
N VAL A 195 -12.74 32.26 -16.54
CA VAL A 195 -11.72 32.70 -17.50
C VAL A 195 -10.56 31.69 -17.55
N LEU A 196 -10.26 31.05 -16.41
CA LEU A 196 -9.16 30.10 -16.27
C LEU A 196 -9.53 28.66 -16.66
N GLN A 197 -10.76 28.40 -17.12
CA GLN A 197 -11.21 27.05 -17.45
C GLN A 197 -10.39 26.41 -18.58
N ASN A 198 -10.00 27.20 -19.59
CA ASN A 198 -9.24 26.71 -20.74
C ASN A 198 -7.75 26.55 -20.44
N GLU A 199 -7.23 27.28 -19.45
CA GLU A 199 -5.81 27.31 -19.11
C GLU A 199 -5.43 26.29 -18.03
N ILE A 200 -6.41 25.69 -17.33
CA ILE A 200 -6.13 24.80 -16.21
C ILE A 200 -5.29 23.59 -16.59
N ASN A 201 -5.52 22.99 -17.76
CA ASN A 201 -4.79 21.81 -18.19
C ASN A 201 -3.30 22.10 -18.37
N SER A 202 -2.96 23.31 -18.80
CA SER A 202 -1.57 23.78 -18.97
C SER A 202 -0.96 24.26 -17.65
N ALA A 203 -1.79 24.75 -16.74
CA ALA A 203 -1.36 25.25 -15.44
C ALA A 203 -1.03 24.13 -14.44
N VAL A 204 -1.72 22.99 -14.52
CA VAL A 204 -1.51 21.86 -13.61
C VAL A 204 -0.21 21.13 -13.97
N LYS A 205 0.81 21.30 -13.13
CA LYS A 205 2.10 20.63 -13.26
C LYS A 205 2.19 19.49 -12.25
N LEU A 206 2.25 18.26 -12.76
CA LEU A 206 2.41 17.07 -11.95
C LEU A 206 3.83 16.47 -12.11
N PRO A 207 4.34 15.74 -11.10
CA PRO A 207 5.60 15.02 -11.22
C PRO A 207 5.56 13.95 -12.33
N GLN A 208 6.71 13.63 -12.93
CA GLN A 208 6.86 12.66 -14.03
C GLN A 208 6.33 11.24 -13.69
N SER A 209 6.25 10.91 -12.40
CA SER A 209 5.69 9.66 -11.89
C SER A 209 4.17 9.54 -12.02
N SER A 210 3.50 10.63 -12.38
CA SER A 210 2.04 10.74 -12.42
C SER A 210 1.56 11.37 -13.72
N THR A 211 0.40 10.92 -14.19
CA THR A 211 -0.26 11.46 -15.39
C THR A 211 -1.56 12.14 -15.02
N LEU A 212 -1.77 13.33 -15.55
CA LEU A 212 -3.05 14.04 -15.42
C LEU A 212 -4.11 13.29 -16.24
N ARG A 213 -5.23 12.92 -15.61
CA ARG A 213 -6.37 12.28 -16.29
C ARG A 213 -7.51 13.25 -16.55
N LEU A 214 -7.74 14.17 -15.63
CA LEU A 214 -8.79 15.16 -15.72
C LEU A 214 -8.37 16.40 -14.94
N ALA A 215 -8.55 17.58 -15.52
CA ALA A 215 -8.67 18.81 -14.77
C ALA A 215 -9.90 19.55 -15.27
N LYS A 216 -10.84 19.81 -14.38
CA LYS A 216 -12.11 20.46 -14.70
C LYS A 216 -12.40 21.56 -13.70
N VAL A 217 -12.63 22.75 -14.22
CA VAL A 217 -13.13 23.90 -13.46
C VAL A 217 -14.64 24.02 -13.70
N THR A 218 -15.35 24.36 -12.63
CA THR A 218 -16.76 24.74 -12.62
C THR A 218 -16.90 25.97 -11.74
N ASP A 219 -18.03 26.66 -11.77
CA ASP A 219 -18.25 27.91 -11.01
C ASP A 219 -18.06 27.79 -9.50
N LYS A 220 -18.17 26.57 -8.97
CA LYS A 220 -18.15 26.28 -7.53
C LYS A 220 -17.07 25.29 -7.12
N SER A 221 -16.39 24.66 -8.08
CA SER A 221 -15.41 23.61 -7.78
C SER A 221 -14.36 23.41 -8.85
N ILE A 222 -13.17 22.97 -8.43
CA ILE A 222 -12.08 22.48 -9.26
C ILE A 222 -11.91 21.00 -8.95
N ASN A 223 -11.92 20.16 -9.98
CA ASN A 223 -11.68 18.72 -9.88
C ASN A 223 -10.42 18.39 -10.66
N ILE A 224 -9.43 17.79 -10.01
CA ILE A 224 -8.21 17.26 -10.63
C ILE A 224 -8.13 15.77 -10.32
N SER A 225 -7.95 14.96 -11.35
CA SER A 225 -7.71 13.52 -11.24
C SER A 225 -6.36 13.19 -11.85
N ALA A 226 -5.51 12.52 -11.09
CA ALA A 226 -4.20 12.05 -11.53
C ALA A 226 -4.11 10.52 -11.40
N ARG A 227 -3.27 9.88 -12.21
CA ARG A 227 -2.95 8.46 -12.10
C ARG A 227 -1.46 8.25 -11.90
N ILE A 228 -1.12 7.44 -10.93
CA ILE A 228 0.23 7.02 -10.64
C ILE A 228 0.43 5.60 -11.16
N ALA A 229 1.55 5.41 -11.86
CA ALA A 229 1.88 4.13 -12.46
C ALA A 229 2.15 3.06 -11.37
N PRO A 230 1.88 1.77 -11.64
CA PRO A 230 1.99 0.69 -10.64
C PRO A 230 3.35 0.64 -9.92
N GLN A 231 4.45 0.94 -10.61
CA GLN A 231 5.80 0.89 -10.05
C GLN A 231 6.06 1.96 -8.97
N PHE A 232 5.26 3.03 -8.92
CA PHE A 232 5.44 4.14 -7.98
C PHE A 232 4.41 4.13 -6.83
N VAL A 233 3.44 3.21 -6.83
CA VAL A 233 2.34 3.18 -5.84
C VAL A 233 2.87 2.94 -4.42
N GLU A 234 3.93 2.15 -4.26
CA GLU A 234 4.51 1.88 -2.94
C GLU A 234 5.54 2.93 -2.52
N VAL A 235 5.90 3.87 -3.41
CA VAL A 235 6.90 4.92 -3.14
C VAL A 235 6.21 6.12 -2.49
N GLN A 236 6.30 6.19 -1.17
CA GLN A 236 5.60 7.18 -0.36
C GLN A 236 5.87 8.63 -0.79
N ASN A 237 7.14 8.99 -1.03
CA ASN A 237 7.51 10.36 -1.40
C ASN A 237 6.83 10.80 -2.69
N THR A 238 6.77 9.90 -3.67
CA THR A 238 6.15 10.15 -4.96
C THR A 238 4.65 10.43 -4.83
N LEU A 239 3.94 9.64 -4.00
CA LEU A 239 2.53 9.88 -3.72
C LEU A 239 2.31 11.26 -3.06
N TYR A 240 3.14 11.58 -2.07
CA TYR A 240 3.06 12.85 -1.35
C TYR A 240 3.33 14.04 -2.28
N GLU A 241 4.38 13.98 -3.09
CA GLU A 241 4.73 15.00 -4.07
C GLU A 241 3.61 15.24 -5.09
N THR A 242 3.01 14.17 -5.63
CA THR A 242 1.87 14.31 -6.54
C THR A 242 0.68 14.99 -5.86
N ILE A 243 0.33 14.58 -4.63
CA ILE A 243 -0.80 15.18 -3.90
C ILE A 243 -0.53 16.65 -3.56
N ALA A 244 0.68 16.97 -3.08
CA ALA A 244 1.09 18.34 -2.80
C ALA A 244 1.06 19.20 -4.06
N ALA A 245 1.55 18.70 -5.20
CA ALA A 245 1.49 19.38 -6.49
C ALA A 245 0.06 19.61 -6.96
N MET A 246 -0.86 18.65 -6.75
CA MET A 246 -2.28 18.83 -7.06
C MET A 246 -2.90 19.95 -6.22
N PHE A 247 -2.70 19.95 -4.89
CA PHE A 247 -3.20 21.02 -4.03
C PHE A 247 -2.62 22.38 -4.42
N LEU A 248 -1.30 22.46 -4.62
CA LEU A 248 -0.62 23.68 -5.02
C LEU A 248 -1.14 24.21 -6.35
N SER A 249 -1.36 23.34 -7.35
CA SER A 249 -1.92 23.71 -8.64
C SER A 249 -3.34 24.27 -8.48
N CYS A 250 -4.20 23.62 -7.69
CA CYS A 250 -5.53 24.15 -7.42
C CYS A 250 -5.49 25.52 -6.72
N TYR A 251 -4.63 25.68 -5.71
CA TYR A 251 -4.47 26.95 -4.99
C TYR A 251 -3.94 28.06 -5.87
N GLN A 252 -3.00 27.77 -6.78
CA GLN A 252 -2.50 28.74 -7.74
C GLN A 252 -3.64 29.25 -8.65
N VAL A 253 -4.48 28.34 -9.15
CA VAL A 253 -5.65 28.69 -9.97
C VAL A 253 -6.63 29.56 -9.18
N LEU A 254 -6.92 29.21 -7.92
CA LEU A 254 -7.78 30.03 -7.05
C LEU A 254 -7.19 31.40 -6.77
N ASN A 255 -5.89 31.50 -6.55
CA ASN A 255 -5.23 32.77 -6.30
C ASN A 255 -5.25 33.68 -7.54
N LEU A 256 -5.01 33.12 -8.74
CA LEU A 256 -5.14 33.84 -10.00
C LEU A 256 -6.57 34.35 -10.22
N ALA A 257 -7.58 33.51 -9.98
CA ALA A 257 -8.98 33.92 -10.09
C ALA A 257 -9.33 35.05 -9.10
N LYS A 258 -8.77 35.02 -7.89
CA LYS A 258 -8.95 36.08 -6.90
C LYS A 258 -8.32 37.40 -7.34
N LEU A 259 -7.14 37.35 -7.98
CA LEU A 259 -6.48 38.55 -8.54
C LEU A 259 -7.28 39.15 -9.69
N LEU A 260 -7.85 38.31 -10.56
CA LEU A 260 -8.69 38.74 -11.69
C LEU A 260 -10.08 39.23 -11.28
N SER A 261 -10.51 38.95 -10.04
CA SER A 261 -11.82 39.39 -9.53
C SER A 261 -11.75 40.72 -8.76
N LYS A 262 -10.54 41.29 -8.59
CA LYS A 262 -10.32 42.63 -8.03
C LYS A 262 -10.26 43.65 -9.15
#